data_AF-A0A2D5V7N9-F1
#
_entry.id   AF-A0A2D5V7N9-F1
#
_cell.length_a   1.000
_cell.length_b   1.000
_cell.length_c   1.000
_cell.angle_alpha   90.00
_cell.angle_beta   90.00
_cell.angle_gamma   90.00
#
_symmetry.space_group_name_H-M   'P 1'
#
loop_
_entity.id
_entity.type
_entity.pdbx_description
1 polymer ?
#
loop_
_entity_poly.entity_id
_entity_poly.type
_entity_poly.pdbx_seq_one_letter_code
_entity_poly.pdbx_strand_id
1 'polypeptide(L)'
;MADETSTIKFSQWRPIGVCDNGSPNQRKAQLFSKPDFAIVTAPGVTRENWQQHPEVLKVIRRYAKDVAKLSAEAQAMTRPALDTIHLVGTILGHTRTPTANAESVEGRVQLFEVKFKDAGGETPPRKRRWPLWLAGAVATLILLGWAISQLDLPSKLGSKTDKPAMGIPQICTQGQGDSFAELLALRRPVLRFLQTLPNWSSLSQTREVCDSGFRSLQDQQQRTVRCVVAVNREVPELSRSGKAGFAQLHNCASNLCQSARSGLGPYCSQLGR
;
A
#
# COMPACT_ATOMS: atom_id res chain seq x y z
N MET A 1 64.29 31.82 -15.18
CA MET A 1 64.13 30.65 -16.08
C MET A 1 62.82 29.98 -15.72
N ALA A 2 62.07 29.52 -16.74
CA ALA A 2 60.85 28.70 -16.64
C ALA A 2 59.91 29.02 -15.47
N ASP A 3 59.06 30.04 -15.68
CA ASP A 3 57.73 30.05 -15.08
C ASP A 3 56.90 28.94 -15.76
N GLU A 4 56.70 27.81 -15.07
CA GLU A 4 55.82 26.73 -15.51
C GLU A 4 54.83 26.35 -14.40
N THR A 5 54.10 27.35 -13.90
CA THR A 5 52.73 27.06 -13.44
C THR A 5 51.82 26.93 -14.65
N SER A 6 51.35 25.71 -14.93
CA SER A 6 50.48 25.41 -16.07
C SER A 6 49.12 26.10 -15.93
N THR A 7 49.00 27.28 -16.55
CA THR A 7 47.80 28.12 -16.51
C THR A 7 46.58 27.40 -17.10
N ILE A 8 45.49 27.41 -16.34
CA ILE A 8 44.57 26.25 -16.28
C ILE A 8 43.51 26.23 -17.38
N LYS A 9 43.41 25.08 -18.07
CA LYS A 9 42.24 24.70 -18.87
C LYS A 9 41.15 24.06 -18.00
N PHE A 10 40.45 24.92 -17.28
CA PHE A 10 38.99 24.82 -17.32
C PHE A 10 38.63 25.01 -18.81
N SER A 11 37.71 24.25 -19.42
CA SER A 11 36.93 24.81 -20.56
C SER A 11 35.73 25.60 -20.03
N GLN A 12 36.03 26.31 -18.93
CA GLN A 12 35.76 27.74 -18.77
C GLN A 12 34.28 28.13 -18.72
N TRP A 13 33.40 27.28 -18.16
CA TRP A 13 32.55 27.63 -17.00
C TRP A 13 31.67 26.45 -16.48
N ARG A 14 30.66 26.78 -15.67
CA ARG A 14 30.43 26.17 -14.34
C ARG A 14 29.11 25.43 -14.21
N PRO A 15 29.08 24.22 -13.62
CA PRO A 15 27.86 23.70 -13.05
C PRO A 15 27.66 24.31 -11.66
N ILE A 16 26.75 25.29 -11.58
CA ILE A 16 26.14 25.67 -10.31
C ILE A 16 24.97 24.70 -10.13
N GLY A 17 25.18 23.62 -9.38
CA GLY A 17 24.30 22.47 -9.48
C GLY A 17 24.76 21.25 -8.68
N VAL A 18 24.38 20.07 -9.15
CA VAL A 18 24.71 18.78 -8.54
C VAL A 18 25.56 17.98 -9.51
N CYS A 19 26.60 17.28 -9.02
CA CYS A 19 27.40 16.35 -9.82
C CYS A 19 27.65 15.04 -9.09
N ASP A 20 27.97 13.97 -9.82
CA ASP A 20 28.45 12.72 -9.20
C ASP A 20 29.92 12.84 -8.77
N ASN A 21 30.41 11.80 -8.08
CA ASN A 21 31.80 11.64 -7.63
C ASN A 21 32.73 11.04 -8.70
N GLY A 22 32.34 11.08 -9.98
CA GLY A 22 33.12 10.49 -11.08
C GLY A 22 34.49 11.15 -11.30
N SER A 23 35.37 10.47 -12.05
CA SER A 23 36.67 11.03 -12.44
C SER A 23 36.48 12.30 -13.29
N PRO A 24 37.44 13.26 -13.32
CA PRO A 24 37.23 14.59 -13.91
C PRO A 24 36.66 14.61 -15.34
N ASN A 25 37.03 13.63 -16.17
CA ASN A 25 36.59 13.53 -17.58
C ASN A 25 35.33 12.65 -17.79
N GLN A 26 34.83 12.00 -16.73
CA GLN A 26 33.65 11.12 -16.77
C GLN A 26 32.48 11.65 -15.94
N ARG A 27 32.75 12.56 -15.01
CA ARG A 27 31.82 13.17 -14.06
C ARG A 27 30.57 13.74 -14.76
N LYS A 28 29.40 13.47 -14.20
CA LYS A 28 28.10 13.95 -14.71
C LYS A 28 27.54 15.00 -13.78
N ALA A 29 27.00 16.07 -14.36
CA ALA A 29 26.46 17.20 -13.61
C ALA A 29 25.15 17.70 -14.22
N GLN A 30 24.28 18.23 -13.36
CA GLN A 30 23.03 18.88 -13.75
C GLN A 30 22.99 20.31 -13.18
N LEU A 31 22.76 21.29 -14.05
CA LEU A 31 22.71 22.72 -13.73
C LEU A 31 21.43 23.10 -12.99
N PHE A 32 21.53 23.91 -11.95
CA PHE A 32 20.36 24.57 -11.36
C PHE A 32 19.73 25.54 -12.35
N SER A 33 18.39 25.57 -12.37
CA SER A 33 17.65 26.62 -13.07
C SER A 33 17.81 27.95 -12.31
N LYS A 34 17.54 29.08 -12.98
CA LYS A 34 17.61 30.42 -12.34
C LYS A 34 16.80 30.53 -11.02
N PRO A 35 15.54 30.06 -10.91
CA PRO A 35 14.82 30.11 -9.63
C PRO A 35 15.39 29.15 -8.58
N ASP A 36 15.86 27.95 -8.96
CA ASP A 36 16.47 27.01 -8.01
C ASP A 36 17.79 27.54 -7.45
N PHE A 37 18.60 28.18 -8.31
CA PHE A 37 19.81 28.86 -7.90
C PHE A 37 19.52 29.98 -6.90
N ALA A 38 18.44 30.76 -7.10
CA ALA A 38 18.01 31.78 -6.14
C ALA A 38 17.56 31.22 -4.78
N ILE A 39 16.98 30.00 -4.75
CA ILE A 39 16.67 29.28 -3.49
C ILE A 39 17.96 28.85 -2.78
N VAL A 40 18.91 28.28 -3.53
CA VAL A 40 20.21 27.83 -2.99
C VAL A 40 21.07 29.01 -2.51
N THR A 41 20.97 30.17 -3.17
CA THR A 41 21.67 31.42 -2.83
C THR A 41 20.85 32.42 -2.04
N ALA A 42 19.75 31.99 -1.42
CA ALA A 42 18.89 32.89 -0.66
C ALA A 42 19.66 33.55 0.52
N PRO A 43 19.33 34.79 0.90
CA PRO A 43 19.94 35.45 2.06
C PRO A 43 19.86 34.58 3.32
N GLY A 44 20.97 34.46 4.03
CA GLY A 44 21.08 33.61 5.22
C GLY A 44 21.47 32.15 4.95
N VAL A 45 21.48 31.68 3.70
CA VAL A 45 22.04 30.36 3.35
C VAL A 45 23.57 30.49 3.14
N THR A 46 24.34 29.71 3.88
CA THR A 46 25.81 29.70 3.87
C THR A 46 26.36 28.27 3.67
N ARG A 47 27.68 28.12 3.52
CA ARG A 47 28.34 26.80 3.42
C ARG A 47 28.20 25.97 4.71
N GLU A 48 28.01 26.62 5.83
CA GLU A 48 27.99 26.04 7.16
C GLU A 48 26.56 25.61 7.54
N ASN A 49 25.53 26.33 7.07
CA ASN A 49 24.15 26.08 7.46
C ASN A 49 23.22 25.56 6.34
N TRP A 50 23.62 25.47 5.07
CA TRP A 50 22.71 25.07 3.96
C TRP A 50 21.93 23.76 4.20
N GLN A 51 22.50 22.83 4.98
CA GLN A 51 21.84 21.57 5.36
C GLN A 51 20.62 21.78 6.28
N GLN A 52 20.56 22.90 6.99
CA GLN A 52 19.46 23.30 7.86
C GLN A 52 18.29 23.92 7.07
N HIS A 53 18.50 24.30 5.81
CA HIS A 53 17.47 24.88 4.95
C HIS A 53 16.74 23.78 4.13
N PRO A 54 15.47 23.44 4.45
CA PRO A 54 14.79 22.30 3.84
C PRO A 54 14.54 22.48 2.33
N GLU A 55 14.28 23.71 1.87
CA GLU A 55 14.09 24.00 0.44
C GLU A 55 15.39 23.81 -0.36
N VAL A 56 16.55 24.13 0.22
CA VAL A 56 17.88 23.90 -0.39
C VAL A 56 18.13 22.39 -0.54
N LEU A 57 17.90 21.60 0.53
CA LEU A 57 17.98 20.14 0.47
C LEU A 57 17.03 19.52 -0.56
N LYS A 58 15.82 20.06 -0.70
CA LYS A 58 14.79 19.61 -1.65
C LYS A 58 15.19 19.87 -3.10
N VAL A 59 15.78 21.02 -3.39
CA VAL A 59 16.41 21.33 -4.68
C VAL A 59 17.52 20.32 -4.97
N ILE A 60 18.53 20.21 -4.09
CA ILE A 60 19.68 19.31 -4.30
C ILE A 60 19.24 17.86 -4.52
N ARG A 61 18.32 17.35 -3.69
CA ARG A 61 17.79 15.97 -3.82
C ARG A 61 17.00 15.74 -5.09
N ARG A 62 16.39 16.76 -5.70
CA ARG A 62 15.74 16.65 -7.01
C ARG A 62 16.81 16.48 -8.09
N TYR A 63 17.79 17.37 -8.12
CA TYR A 63 18.88 17.35 -9.08
C TYR A 63 19.76 16.09 -8.97
N ALA A 64 20.00 15.58 -7.75
CA ALA A 64 20.69 14.30 -7.53
C ALA A 64 19.98 13.11 -8.18
N LYS A 65 18.65 13.11 -8.27
CA LYS A 65 17.89 12.05 -8.97
C LYS A 65 18.03 12.12 -10.49
N ASP A 66 18.35 13.30 -11.03
CA ASP A 66 18.61 13.45 -12.46
C ASP A 66 20.07 13.08 -12.78
N VAL A 67 21.02 13.48 -11.94
CA VAL A 67 22.43 13.01 -12.00
C VAL A 67 22.52 11.48 -11.88
N ALA A 68 21.74 10.84 -11.01
CA ALA A 68 21.68 9.38 -10.87
C ALA A 68 21.29 8.65 -12.19
N LYS A 69 20.55 9.29 -13.08
CA LYS A 69 20.19 8.72 -14.40
C LYS A 69 21.32 8.83 -15.42
N LEU A 70 22.32 9.68 -15.17
CA LEU A 70 23.43 9.98 -16.07
C LEU A 70 24.73 9.31 -15.61
N SER A 71 24.92 9.18 -14.29
CA SER A 71 26.10 8.61 -13.66
C SER A 71 26.22 7.11 -13.93
N ALA A 72 27.36 6.68 -14.49
CA ALA A 72 27.63 5.27 -14.75
C ALA A 72 27.68 4.43 -13.47
N GLU A 73 28.19 5.00 -12.37
CA GLU A 73 28.25 4.34 -11.06
C GLU A 73 26.83 4.11 -10.50
N ALA A 74 25.94 5.11 -10.60
CA ALA A 74 24.55 4.98 -10.17
C ALA A 74 23.72 4.06 -11.08
N GLN A 75 23.99 4.05 -12.40
CA GLN A 75 23.34 3.15 -13.35
C GLN A 75 23.71 1.68 -13.13
N ALA A 76 24.89 1.39 -12.56
CA ALA A 76 25.32 0.04 -12.21
C ALA A 76 24.65 -0.50 -10.92
N MET A 77 23.95 0.34 -10.16
CA MET A 77 23.26 -0.06 -8.91
C MET A 77 21.83 -0.54 -9.20
N THR A 78 21.37 -1.52 -8.43
CA THR A 78 20.00 -2.07 -8.51
C THR A 78 18.96 -1.01 -8.16
N ARG A 79 19.23 -0.23 -7.11
CA ARG A 79 18.38 0.87 -6.65
C ARG A 79 19.27 2.01 -6.12
N PRO A 80 19.81 2.89 -6.99
CA PRO A 80 20.66 3.99 -6.56
C PRO A 80 19.89 4.95 -5.62
N ALA A 81 20.36 5.03 -4.38
CA ALA A 81 19.93 6.00 -3.40
C ALA A 81 21.04 7.02 -3.14
N LEU A 82 20.65 8.26 -2.89
CA LEU A 82 21.56 9.30 -2.45
C LEU A 82 22.11 8.94 -1.06
N ASP A 83 23.43 8.78 -0.97
CA ASP A 83 24.12 8.48 0.28
C ASP A 83 24.57 9.75 0.99
N THR A 84 25.46 10.50 0.34
CA THR A 84 26.09 11.70 0.88
C THR A 84 26.01 12.87 -0.11
N ILE A 85 26.03 14.09 0.43
CA ILE A 85 26.09 15.34 -0.30
C ILE A 85 27.26 16.15 0.25
N HIS A 86 28.27 16.42 -0.58
CA HIS A 86 29.43 17.25 -0.25
C HIS A 86 29.41 18.55 -1.05
N LEU A 87 29.57 19.70 -0.40
CA LEU A 87 29.69 20.98 -1.09
C LEU A 87 31.15 21.19 -1.53
N VAL A 88 31.44 20.92 -2.80
CA VAL A 88 32.76 21.12 -3.42
C VAL A 88 32.80 22.46 -4.17
N GLY A 89 33.86 23.23 -3.96
CA GLY A 89 33.99 24.60 -4.48
C GLY A 89 33.64 25.72 -3.50
N THR A 90 33.59 26.93 -4.06
CA THR A 90 33.72 28.24 -3.43
C THR A 90 32.57 29.17 -3.85
N ILE A 91 31.60 29.58 -3.02
CA ILE A 91 30.99 29.15 -1.73
C ILE A 91 29.60 29.87 -1.72
N LEU A 92 28.68 29.56 -0.80
CA LEU A 92 27.55 30.42 -0.42
C LEU A 92 28.02 31.45 0.66
N GLY A 93 28.42 32.66 0.25
CA GLY A 93 28.86 33.75 1.15
C GLY A 93 30.39 34.00 1.30
N HIS A 94 31.23 33.04 0.87
CA HIS A 94 32.72 32.98 0.87
C HIS A 94 33.41 33.12 2.25
N THR A 95 34.53 32.45 2.61
CA THR A 95 35.73 31.86 1.93
C THR A 95 36.26 30.63 2.72
N ARG A 96 37.14 29.70 2.28
CA ARG A 96 37.74 29.24 0.99
C ARG A 96 38.52 27.93 1.27
N THR A 97 38.13 26.76 0.73
CA THR A 97 38.78 25.44 1.01
C THR A 97 40.20 25.33 0.43
N PRO A 98 41.24 24.93 1.19
CA PRO A 98 42.55 24.58 0.62
C PRO A 98 42.42 23.40 -0.37
N THR A 99 43.42 23.25 -1.26
CA THR A 99 43.49 22.33 -2.42
C THR A 99 42.48 22.60 -3.56
N ALA A 100 41.17 22.60 -3.33
CA ALA A 100 40.17 22.82 -4.39
C ALA A 100 40.12 24.27 -4.97
N ASN A 101 40.93 25.18 -4.43
CA ASN A 101 40.94 26.61 -4.76
C ASN A 101 42.19 27.11 -5.49
N ALA A 102 43.13 26.24 -5.85
CA ALA A 102 44.25 26.62 -6.71
C ALA A 102 43.81 26.90 -8.15
N GLU A 103 42.65 26.34 -8.57
CA GLU A 103 42.32 26.19 -9.99
C GLU A 103 41.23 27.11 -10.54
N SER A 104 40.58 27.92 -9.69
CA SER A 104 39.52 28.83 -10.11
C SER A 104 39.99 30.29 -10.14
N VAL A 105 40.38 30.74 -11.34
CA VAL A 105 40.92 32.10 -11.62
C VAL A 105 39.99 33.25 -11.15
N GLU A 106 38.71 32.97 -10.90
CA GLU A 106 37.73 33.96 -10.43
C GLU A 106 36.91 33.54 -9.19
N GLY A 107 37.33 32.51 -8.43
CA GLY A 107 36.79 32.21 -7.10
C GLY A 107 35.26 31.97 -6.97
N ARG A 108 34.58 31.49 -8.02
CA ARG A 108 33.11 31.37 -8.08
C ARG A 108 32.68 30.00 -8.62
N VAL A 109 32.55 28.93 -7.83
CA VAL A 109 31.95 27.64 -8.30
C VAL A 109 31.28 26.92 -7.13
N GLN A 110 30.02 26.49 -7.23
CA GLN A 110 29.40 25.63 -6.22
C GLN A 110 28.85 24.36 -6.85
N LEU A 111 29.35 23.22 -6.40
CA LEU A 111 28.87 21.90 -6.77
C LEU A 111 28.45 21.15 -5.52
N PHE A 112 27.25 20.61 -5.51
CA PHE A 112 26.91 19.54 -4.59
C PHE A 112 27.36 18.23 -5.23
N GLU A 113 28.55 17.77 -4.88
CA GLU A 113 29.01 16.42 -5.22
C GLU A 113 28.14 15.43 -4.43
N VAL A 114 27.52 14.49 -5.12
CA VAL A 114 26.69 13.45 -4.53
C VAL A 114 27.30 12.09 -4.78
N LYS A 115 27.28 11.25 -3.74
CA LYS A 115 27.59 9.83 -3.86
C LYS A 115 26.32 9.03 -3.77
N PHE A 116 26.28 7.94 -4.52
CA PHE A 116 25.17 7.00 -4.52
C PHE A 116 25.60 5.72 -3.80
N LYS A 117 24.62 5.05 -3.19
CA LYS A 117 24.75 3.67 -2.73
C LYS A 117 23.61 2.86 -3.29
N ASP A 118 23.82 1.58 -3.53
CA ASP A 118 22.71 0.68 -3.77
C ASP A 118 21.90 0.60 -2.45
N ALA A 119 20.59 0.87 -2.51
CA ALA A 119 19.73 0.93 -1.34
C ALA A 119 19.49 -0.43 -0.67
N GLY A 120 20.09 -1.50 -1.22
CA GLY A 120 19.62 -2.86 -1.03
C GLY A 120 18.33 -3.12 -1.81
N GLY A 121 18.07 -4.39 -2.08
CA GLY A 121 16.91 -4.87 -2.84
C GLY A 121 15.57 -4.76 -2.12
N GLU A 122 15.30 -3.68 -1.39
CA GLU A 122 13.89 -3.32 -1.16
C GLU A 122 13.28 -2.87 -2.49
N THR A 123 12.19 -3.49 -2.88
CA THR A 123 11.44 -3.07 -4.07
C THR A 123 10.91 -1.64 -3.82
N PRO A 124 11.00 -0.71 -4.78
CA PRO A 124 10.29 0.56 -4.65
C PRO A 124 8.80 0.22 -4.47
N PRO A 125 8.07 0.85 -3.53
CA PRO A 125 6.65 0.59 -3.34
C PRO A 125 5.96 0.89 -4.67
N ARG A 126 5.53 -0.17 -5.36
CA ARG A 126 4.97 -0.16 -6.72
C ARG A 126 3.95 0.95 -6.79
N LYS A 127 4.30 2.09 -7.42
CA LYS A 127 3.43 3.29 -7.51
C LYS A 127 2.07 2.79 -7.95
N ARG A 128 1.12 2.78 -7.01
CA ARG A 128 -0.05 1.90 -7.10
C ARG A 128 -0.90 2.44 -8.25
N ARG A 129 -0.78 1.86 -9.46
CA ARG A 129 -1.62 2.15 -10.63
C ARG A 129 -3.02 1.52 -10.49
N TRP A 130 -3.28 0.86 -9.37
CA TRP A 130 -4.58 0.32 -8.99
C TRP A 130 -5.75 1.32 -9.01
N PRO A 131 -5.66 2.60 -8.62
CA PRO A 131 -6.79 3.52 -8.73
C PRO A 131 -7.12 3.89 -10.18
N LEU A 132 -6.14 3.85 -11.10
CA LEU A 132 -6.40 3.98 -12.55
C LEU A 132 -7.08 2.72 -13.12
N TRP A 133 -6.65 1.53 -12.68
CA TRP A 133 -7.33 0.27 -13.04
C TRP A 133 -8.74 0.18 -12.45
N LEU A 134 -8.96 0.64 -11.21
CA LEU A 134 -10.28 0.77 -10.60
C LEU A 134 -11.15 1.78 -11.33
N ALA A 135 -10.63 2.97 -11.65
CA ALA A 135 -11.38 3.98 -12.38
C ALA A 135 -11.79 3.47 -13.77
N GLY A 136 -10.90 2.76 -14.48
CA GLY A 136 -11.23 2.06 -15.72
C GLY A 136 -12.31 1.00 -15.53
N ALA A 137 -12.17 0.10 -14.55
CA ALA A 137 -13.14 -0.95 -14.28
C ALA A 137 -14.53 -0.39 -13.89
N VAL A 138 -14.58 0.67 -13.08
CA VAL A 138 -15.82 1.35 -12.68
C VAL A 138 -16.45 2.06 -13.88
N ALA A 139 -15.67 2.73 -14.73
CA ALA A 139 -16.18 3.35 -15.96
C ALA A 139 -16.78 2.29 -16.91
N THR A 140 -16.12 1.14 -17.09
CA THR A 140 -16.65 0.04 -17.91
C THR A 140 -17.94 -0.55 -17.32
N LEU A 141 -18.04 -0.71 -16.00
CA LEU A 141 -19.26 -1.18 -15.34
C LEU A 141 -20.42 -0.19 -15.45
N ILE A 142 -20.15 1.12 -15.37
CA ILE A 142 -21.16 2.16 -15.58
C ILE A 142 -21.64 2.13 -17.04
N LEU A 143 -20.74 2.02 -18.01
CA LEU A 143 -21.11 1.90 -19.43
C LEU A 143 -21.92 0.63 -19.73
N LEU A 144 -21.58 -0.52 -19.12
CA LEU A 144 -22.39 -1.74 -19.23
C LEU A 144 -23.77 -1.55 -18.58
N GLY A 145 -23.84 -0.95 -17.39
CA GLY A 145 -25.11 -0.69 -16.72
C GLY A 145 -26.03 0.22 -17.54
N TRP A 146 -25.48 1.27 -18.13
CA TRP A 146 -26.21 2.15 -19.06
C TRP A 146 -26.64 1.44 -20.34
N ALA A 147 -25.80 0.57 -20.92
CA ALA A 147 -26.18 -0.23 -22.08
C ALA A 147 -27.33 -1.21 -21.75
N ILE A 148 -27.27 -1.88 -20.59
CA ILE A 148 -28.30 -2.83 -20.14
C ILE A 148 -29.61 -2.09 -19.84
N SER A 149 -29.57 -0.89 -19.25
CA SER A 149 -30.77 -0.09 -18.97
C SER A 149 -31.49 0.43 -20.23
N GLN A 150 -30.85 0.40 -21.40
CA GLN A 150 -31.46 0.76 -22.69
C GLN A 150 -32.02 -0.46 -23.44
N LEU A 151 -31.84 -1.68 -22.92
CA LEU A 151 -32.53 -2.87 -23.42
C LEU A 151 -33.77 -3.14 -22.56
N ASP A 152 -34.94 -2.72 -23.06
CA ASP A 152 -36.24 -3.19 -22.58
C ASP A 152 -36.35 -4.71 -22.81
N LEU A 153 -35.94 -5.51 -21.81
CA LEU A 153 -36.06 -6.96 -21.85
C LEU A 153 -37.38 -7.41 -21.18
N PRO A 154 -38.37 -7.91 -21.94
CA PRO A 154 -39.66 -8.30 -21.39
C PRO A 154 -39.52 -9.56 -20.53
N SER A 155 -39.81 -9.42 -19.24
CA SER A 155 -39.72 -10.52 -18.27
C SER A 155 -40.91 -11.48 -18.36
N LYS A 156 -40.85 -12.52 -19.22
CA LYS A 156 -41.75 -13.69 -19.13
C LYS A 156 -41.11 -15.04 -19.49
N LEU A 157 -41.36 -16.00 -18.58
CA LEU A 157 -41.41 -17.47 -18.69
C LEU A 157 -40.72 -18.19 -19.87
N GLY A 158 -39.89 -19.18 -19.56
CA GLY A 158 -39.47 -20.20 -20.51
C GLY A 158 -38.65 -21.33 -19.90
N SER A 159 -39.31 -22.37 -19.38
CA SER A 159 -38.64 -23.61 -18.94
C SER A 159 -37.89 -24.27 -20.11
N LYS A 160 -36.60 -24.54 -19.93
CA LYS A 160 -35.91 -25.67 -20.58
C LYS A 160 -34.91 -26.32 -19.63
N THR A 161 -35.12 -27.61 -19.40
CA THR A 161 -34.22 -28.50 -18.67
C THR A 161 -32.96 -28.76 -19.48
N ASP A 162 -31.78 -28.52 -18.90
CA ASP A 162 -30.55 -29.16 -19.38
C ASP A 162 -29.54 -29.39 -18.24
N LYS A 163 -29.30 -30.68 -17.99
CA LYS A 163 -28.20 -31.41 -17.31
C LYS A 163 -27.50 -30.80 -16.07
N PRO A 164 -27.19 -31.65 -15.05
CA PRO A 164 -26.60 -31.17 -13.80
C PRO A 164 -25.13 -30.79 -13.98
N ALA A 165 -24.86 -29.50 -14.16
CA ALA A 165 -23.58 -28.95 -13.72
C ALA A 165 -23.44 -29.21 -12.21
N MET A 166 -22.32 -29.77 -11.77
CA MET A 166 -22.09 -30.12 -10.36
C MET A 166 -22.37 -28.91 -9.47
N GLY A 167 -23.50 -28.96 -8.75
CA GLY A 167 -23.93 -27.85 -7.94
C GLY A 167 -22.91 -27.58 -6.84
N ILE A 168 -22.43 -26.33 -6.75
CA ILE A 168 -21.81 -25.84 -5.52
C ILE A 168 -22.87 -26.09 -4.42
N PRO A 169 -22.57 -26.93 -3.41
CA PRO A 169 -23.60 -27.37 -2.48
C PRO A 169 -24.21 -26.15 -1.77
N GLN A 170 -25.54 -26.05 -1.83
CA GLN A 170 -26.31 -25.04 -1.11
C GLN A 170 -26.15 -25.31 0.38
N ILE A 171 -25.51 -24.39 1.11
CA ILE A 171 -25.14 -24.64 2.50
C ILE A 171 -25.99 -23.79 3.46
N CYS A 172 -26.16 -22.48 3.25
CA CYS A 172 -26.96 -21.66 4.18
C CYS A 172 -28.27 -21.08 3.62
N THR A 173 -28.39 -20.84 2.31
CA THR A 173 -29.56 -20.16 1.72
C THR A 173 -29.86 -20.67 0.31
N GLN A 174 -31.14 -20.78 -0.08
CA GLN A 174 -31.51 -21.16 -1.46
C GLN A 174 -31.20 -20.02 -2.44
N GLY A 175 -30.48 -20.35 -3.52
CA GLY A 175 -30.25 -19.44 -4.65
C GLY A 175 -28.98 -18.59 -4.59
N GLN A 176 -28.24 -18.57 -3.48
CA GLN A 176 -26.94 -17.90 -3.36
C GLN A 176 -25.94 -18.83 -2.66
N GLY A 177 -24.68 -18.81 -3.11
CA GLY A 177 -23.60 -19.60 -2.50
C GLY A 177 -22.95 -18.81 -1.36
N ASP A 178 -22.54 -19.49 -0.28
CA ASP A 178 -22.09 -18.93 1.01
C ASP A 178 -21.37 -17.57 0.93
N SER A 179 -22.13 -16.48 0.95
CA SER A 179 -21.52 -15.17 1.03
C SER A 179 -21.22 -14.79 2.48
N PHE A 180 -20.17 -14.00 2.62
CA PHE A 180 -19.82 -13.32 3.85
C PHE A 180 -20.99 -12.51 4.44
N ALA A 181 -21.83 -11.92 3.57
CA ALA A 181 -22.98 -11.13 3.96
C ALA A 181 -24.11 -12.00 4.54
N GLU A 182 -24.37 -13.18 3.96
CA GLU A 182 -25.38 -14.13 4.43
C GLU A 182 -25.05 -14.69 5.82
N LEU A 183 -23.82 -15.17 6.04
CA LEU A 183 -23.36 -15.69 7.35
C LEU A 183 -23.39 -14.62 8.46
N LEU A 184 -23.37 -13.35 8.08
CA LEU A 184 -23.59 -12.23 9.00
C LEU A 184 -25.08 -11.95 9.20
N ALA A 185 -25.87 -11.92 8.12
CA ALA A 185 -27.30 -11.69 8.15
C ALA A 185 -28.04 -12.72 9.02
N LEU A 186 -27.61 -13.98 9.02
CA LEU A 186 -28.16 -15.03 9.88
C LEU A 186 -27.84 -14.85 11.38
N ARG A 187 -26.67 -14.27 11.73
CA ARG A 187 -26.28 -14.08 13.14
C ARG A 187 -26.84 -12.80 13.77
N ARG A 188 -27.04 -11.72 13.00
CA ARG A 188 -27.53 -10.43 13.56
C ARG A 188 -28.88 -10.51 14.30
N PRO A 189 -29.89 -11.30 13.87
CA PRO A 189 -31.14 -11.46 14.61
C PRO A 189 -30.92 -12.17 15.96
N VAL A 190 -30.15 -13.26 15.95
CA VAL A 190 -29.80 -14.04 17.14
C VAL A 190 -29.01 -13.19 18.14
N LEU A 191 -27.98 -12.49 17.69
CA LEU A 191 -27.17 -11.59 18.52
C LEU A 191 -28.00 -10.48 19.19
N ARG A 192 -28.89 -9.82 18.42
CA ARG A 192 -29.79 -8.79 18.96
C ARG A 192 -30.73 -9.34 20.03
N PHE A 193 -31.24 -10.57 19.86
CA PHE A 193 -32.07 -11.22 20.87
C PHE A 193 -31.26 -11.57 22.13
N LEU A 194 -30.06 -12.13 21.97
CA LEU A 194 -29.17 -12.47 23.09
C LEU A 194 -28.80 -11.22 23.93
N GLN A 195 -28.60 -10.07 23.28
CA GLN A 195 -28.38 -8.77 23.94
C GLN A 195 -29.56 -8.28 24.78
N THR A 196 -30.78 -8.78 24.55
CA THR A 196 -31.97 -8.45 25.37
C THR A 196 -32.17 -9.36 26.58
N LEU A 197 -31.33 -10.40 26.74
CA LEU A 197 -31.43 -11.32 27.88
C LEU A 197 -30.84 -10.68 29.15
N PRO A 198 -31.49 -10.84 30.33
CA PRO A 198 -31.03 -10.23 31.58
C PRO A 198 -29.66 -10.74 32.04
N ASN A 199 -29.26 -11.94 31.59
CA ASN A 199 -27.97 -12.58 31.88
C ASN A 199 -26.91 -12.35 30.79
N TRP A 200 -27.14 -11.48 29.78
CA TRP A 200 -26.21 -11.22 28.67
C TRP A 200 -24.76 -10.97 29.13
N SER A 201 -24.56 -10.27 30.24
CA SER A 201 -23.24 -10.01 30.81
C SER A 201 -22.44 -11.29 31.13
N SER A 202 -23.11 -12.36 31.56
CA SER A 202 -22.52 -13.67 31.89
C SER A 202 -22.30 -14.60 30.70
N LEU A 203 -22.88 -14.31 29.52
CA LEU A 203 -22.78 -15.14 28.31
C LEU A 203 -21.44 -14.90 27.58
N SER A 204 -20.32 -15.07 28.27
CA SER A 204 -18.99 -14.67 27.80
C SER A 204 -18.56 -15.43 26.54
N GLN A 205 -18.84 -16.74 26.46
CA GLN A 205 -18.49 -17.55 25.29
C GLN A 205 -19.34 -17.13 24.09
N THR A 206 -20.66 -17.02 24.26
CA THR A 206 -21.59 -16.57 23.20
C THR A 206 -21.22 -15.18 22.69
N ARG A 207 -20.86 -14.25 23.58
CA ARG A 207 -20.37 -12.91 23.22
C ARG A 207 -19.15 -12.96 22.32
N GLU A 208 -18.10 -13.69 22.70
CA GLU A 208 -16.86 -13.76 21.91
C GLU A 208 -17.08 -14.28 20.46
N VAL A 209 -17.92 -15.31 20.31
CA VAL A 209 -18.07 -16.01 19.02
C VAL A 209 -19.16 -15.42 18.12
N CYS A 210 -20.21 -14.82 18.70
CA CYS A 210 -21.34 -14.26 17.94
C CYS A 210 -21.16 -12.77 17.60
N ASP A 211 -20.40 -11.98 18.37
CA ASP A 211 -20.48 -10.50 18.34
C ASP A 211 -19.52 -9.79 17.35
N SER A 212 -18.38 -10.38 16.94
CA SER A 212 -17.44 -9.62 16.07
C SER A 212 -16.45 -10.41 15.19
N GLY A 213 -15.83 -9.69 14.25
CA GLY A 213 -14.50 -9.99 13.69
C GLY A 213 -14.47 -10.72 12.34
N PHE A 214 -14.14 -9.99 11.28
CA PHE A 214 -14.00 -10.52 9.92
C PHE A 214 -12.53 -10.61 9.50
N ARG A 215 -12.08 -11.79 9.05
CA ARG A 215 -10.74 -12.00 8.45
C ARG A 215 -10.80 -12.87 7.18
N SER A 216 -11.53 -13.98 7.19
CA SER A 216 -11.80 -14.81 6.00
C SER A 216 -13.21 -15.43 6.00
N LEU A 217 -13.64 -16.01 4.86
CA LEU A 217 -14.87 -16.80 4.76
C LEU A 217 -14.81 -18.05 5.65
N GLN A 218 -13.66 -18.72 5.72
CA GLN A 218 -13.45 -19.91 6.56
C GLN A 218 -13.62 -19.57 8.05
N ASP A 219 -13.10 -18.41 8.50
CA ASP A 219 -13.33 -17.91 9.87
C ASP A 219 -14.82 -17.64 10.13
N GLN A 220 -15.58 -17.13 9.15
CA GLN A 220 -17.03 -16.91 9.32
C GLN A 220 -17.79 -18.22 9.48
N GLN A 221 -17.37 -19.27 8.77
CA GLN A 221 -17.99 -20.59 8.86
C GLN A 221 -17.69 -21.25 10.20
N GLN A 222 -16.44 -21.19 10.67
CA GLN A 222 -16.07 -21.62 12.02
C GLN A 222 -16.83 -20.83 13.11
N ARG A 223 -16.91 -19.51 13.00
CA ARG A 223 -17.66 -18.66 13.96
C ARG A 223 -19.17 -18.91 13.92
N THR A 224 -19.74 -19.23 12.77
CA THR A 224 -21.16 -19.61 12.64
C THR A 224 -21.45 -20.88 13.42
N VAL A 225 -20.67 -21.95 13.22
CA VAL A 225 -20.80 -23.20 13.97
C VAL A 225 -20.56 -22.98 15.47
N ARG A 226 -19.48 -22.26 15.84
CA ARG A 226 -19.17 -21.93 17.26
C ARG A 226 -20.26 -21.12 17.94
N CYS A 227 -20.92 -20.19 17.24
CA CYS A 227 -22.02 -19.40 17.77
C CYS A 227 -23.26 -20.27 18.07
N VAL A 228 -23.60 -21.22 17.20
CA VAL A 228 -24.69 -22.17 17.47
C VAL A 228 -24.36 -23.07 18.67
N VAL A 229 -23.13 -23.59 18.75
CA VAL A 229 -22.67 -24.40 19.90
C VAL A 229 -22.72 -23.61 21.22
N ALA A 230 -22.26 -22.36 21.23
CA ALA A 230 -22.30 -21.51 22.42
C ALA A 230 -23.73 -21.22 22.88
N VAL A 231 -24.64 -20.91 21.94
CA VAL A 231 -26.07 -20.68 22.25
C VAL A 231 -26.76 -21.95 22.74
N ASN A 232 -26.50 -23.12 22.14
CA ASN A 232 -27.02 -24.41 22.63
C ASN A 232 -26.61 -24.68 24.08
N ARG A 233 -25.39 -24.29 24.45
CA ARG A 233 -24.83 -24.48 25.80
C ARG A 233 -25.33 -23.47 26.83
N GLU A 234 -25.30 -22.17 26.49
CA GLU A 234 -25.55 -21.09 27.46
C GLU A 234 -27.01 -20.59 27.45
N VAL A 235 -27.79 -20.84 26.38
CA VAL A 235 -29.18 -20.38 26.22
C VAL A 235 -30.08 -21.48 25.60
N PRO A 236 -30.24 -22.65 26.25
CA PRO A 236 -30.95 -23.81 25.67
C PRO A 236 -32.44 -23.56 25.35
N GLU A 237 -33.08 -22.55 25.95
CA GLU A 237 -34.44 -22.13 25.60
C GLU A 237 -34.54 -21.53 24.19
N LEU A 238 -33.49 -20.83 23.73
CA LEU A 238 -33.44 -20.29 22.37
C LEU A 238 -33.27 -21.42 21.36
N SER A 239 -32.48 -22.44 21.69
CA SER A 239 -32.29 -23.64 20.88
C SER A 239 -33.55 -24.49 20.77
N ARG A 240 -34.26 -24.73 21.88
CA ARG A 240 -35.55 -25.44 21.87
C ARG A 240 -36.65 -24.70 21.12
N SER A 241 -36.69 -23.36 21.22
CA SER A 241 -37.77 -22.57 20.62
C SER A 241 -37.51 -22.12 19.18
N GLY A 242 -36.26 -22.16 18.70
CA GLY A 242 -35.87 -21.74 17.34
C GLY A 242 -36.07 -20.25 17.04
N LYS A 243 -36.44 -19.45 18.06
CA LYS A 243 -36.85 -18.04 17.95
C LYS A 243 -35.72 -17.14 17.47
N ALA A 244 -36.07 -15.89 17.10
CA ALA A 244 -35.14 -14.85 16.66
C ALA A 244 -34.18 -15.27 15.53
N GLY A 245 -34.62 -16.16 14.63
CA GLY A 245 -33.81 -16.66 13.52
C GLY A 245 -32.83 -17.78 13.90
N PHE A 246 -32.83 -18.27 15.14
CA PHE A 246 -31.90 -19.30 15.58
C PHE A 246 -32.04 -20.61 14.79
N ALA A 247 -33.26 -21.02 14.44
CA ALA A 247 -33.48 -22.20 13.60
C ALA A 247 -32.78 -22.10 12.22
N GLN A 248 -32.76 -20.92 11.61
CA GLN A 248 -32.07 -20.70 10.31
C GLN A 248 -30.55 -20.75 10.49
N LEU A 249 -30.03 -20.14 11.55
CA LEU A 249 -28.61 -20.17 11.90
C LEU A 249 -28.14 -21.61 12.21
N HIS A 250 -28.93 -22.38 12.95
CA HIS A 250 -28.66 -23.77 13.30
C HIS A 250 -28.62 -24.67 12.05
N ASN A 251 -29.58 -24.51 11.13
CA ASN A 251 -29.61 -25.26 9.87
C ASN A 251 -28.38 -24.96 8.99
N CYS A 252 -28.01 -23.68 8.87
CA CYS A 252 -26.77 -23.26 8.21
C CYS A 252 -25.52 -23.89 8.84
N ALA A 253 -25.42 -23.93 10.18
CA ALA A 253 -24.32 -24.61 10.88
C ALA A 253 -24.29 -26.14 10.64
N SER A 254 -25.46 -26.79 10.63
CA SER A 254 -25.58 -28.22 10.33
C SER A 254 -25.08 -28.54 8.92
N ASN A 255 -25.53 -27.78 7.91
CA ASN A 255 -25.12 -27.95 6.53
C ASN A 255 -23.63 -27.64 6.33
N LEU A 256 -23.07 -26.64 7.02
CA LEU A 256 -21.64 -26.36 7.04
C LEU A 256 -20.84 -27.59 7.51
N CYS A 257 -21.32 -28.24 8.58
CA CYS A 257 -20.72 -29.45 9.12
C CYS A 257 -20.85 -30.68 8.20
N GLN A 258 -21.98 -30.83 7.49
CA GLN A 258 -22.16 -31.88 6.48
C GLN A 258 -21.28 -31.66 5.24
N SER A 259 -20.98 -30.41 4.88
CA SER A 259 -20.16 -30.05 3.70
C SER A 259 -18.65 -30.34 3.83
N ALA A 260 -18.22 -31.00 4.92
CA ALA A 260 -16.86 -31.49 5.15
C ALA A 260 -15.71 -30.44 4.98
N ARG A 261 -15.99 -29.16 5.20
CA ARG A 261 -15.00 -28.08 5.03
C ARG A 261 -13.87 -28.20 6.06
N SER A 262 -12.64 -28.04 5.59
CA SER A 262 -11.43 -28.16 6.40
C SER A 262 -11.45 -27.20 7.60
N GLY A 263 -11.15 -27.74 8.78
CA GLY A 263 -11.08 -26.98 10.04
C GLY A 263 -12.41 -26.77 10.79
N LEU A 264 -13.53 -27.36 10.36
CA LEU A 264 -14.79 -27.33 11.14
C LEU A 264 -14.95 -28.50 12.13
N GLY A 265 -14.27 -29.63 11.89
CA GLY A 265 -14.46 -30.91 12.61
C GLY A 265 -14.58 -30.83 14.15
N PRO A 266 -13.67 -30.14 14.87
CA PRO A 266 -13.73 -30.03 16.33
C PRO A 266 -14.98 -29.33 16.88
N TYR A 267 -15.62 -28.47 16.08
CA TYR A 267 -16.81 -27.72 16.45
C TYR A 267 -18.09 -28.46 16.03
N CYS A 268 -18.05 -29.17 14.90
CA CYS A 268 -19.19 -29.94 14.40
C CYS A 268 -19.58 -31.11 15.30
N SER A 269 -18.62 -31.75 15.97
CA SER A 269 -18.89 -32.80 16.98
C SER A 269 -19.61 -32.28 18.23
N GLN A 270 -19.66 -30.96 18.43
CA GLN A 270 -20.35 -30.29 19.53
C GLN A 270 -21.71 -29.72 19.12
N LEU A 271 -22.07 -29.75 17.82
CA LEU A 271 -23.35 -29.23 17.31
C LEU A 271 -24.52 -30.17 17.61
N GLY A 272 -24.27 -31.49 17.60
CA GLY A 272 -25.26 -32.54 17.86
C GLY A 272 -25.31 -33.02 19.32
N ARG A 273 -24.95 -32.15 20.28
CA ARG A 273 -25.03 -32.38 21.73
C ARG A 273 -25.83 -31.26 22.38
#